data_AF-A0A699ZL13-F1
#
_entry.id   AF-A0A699ZL13-F1
#
_cell.length_a   1.000
_cell.length_b   1.000
_cell.length_c   1.000
_cell.angle_alpha   90.00
_cell.angle_beta   90.00
_cell.angle_gamma   90.00
#
_symmetry.space_group_name_H-M   'P 1'
#
loop_
_entity.id
_entity.type
_entity.pdbx_description
1 polymer ?
#
loop_
_entity_poly.entity_id
_entity_poly.type
_entity_poly.pdbx_seq_one_letter_code
_entity_poly.pdbx_strand_id
1 'polypeptide(L)'
;MALVARNFGNLITGLYSFGLLLGTVYSVPPLSFITSFVTLFAVVIAVTKDLPDVEGDSANNIQTFATRMGVKTVSLGAVSLLLANYGVAMWMALQPHLGFNTLLMFGGHAALALLLAYRTARLDAAKYSRDAILGFYRWVWTLFYCEYAMFPFI
;
A
#
# COMPACT_ATOMS: atom_id res chain seq x y z
N MET A 1 -7.81 27.28 -21.09
CA MET A 1 -7.33 28.63 -20.67
C MET A 1 -7.99 29.77 -21.42
N ALA A 2 -7.97 29.79 -22.76
CA ALA A 2 -8.48 30.91 -23.55
C ALA A 2 -9.96 31.29 -23.26
N LEU A 3 -10.83 30.30 -23.00
CA LEU A 3 -12.23 30.56 -22.65
C LEU A 3 -12.37 31.25 -21.28
N VAL A 4 -11.67 30.77 -20.25
CA VAL A 4 -11.76 31.33 -18.89
C VAL A 4 -11.15 32.73 -18.84
N ALA A 5 -9.99 32.93 -19.48
CA ALA A 5 -9.33 34.23 -19.55
C ALA A 5 -10.15 35.30 -20.31
N ARG A 6 -11.03 34.89 -21.24
CA ARG A 6 -11.92 35.80 -21.97
C ARG A 6 -13.19 36.18 -21.20
N ASN A 7 -13.65 35.33 -20.28
CA ASN A 7 -14.94 35.50 -19.61
C ASN A 7 -14.84 35.93 -18.14
N PHE A 8 -13.65 35.83 -17.52
CA PHE A 8 -13.45 36.12 -16.10
C PHE A 8 -12.22 36.98 -15.84
N GLY A 9 -12.21 37.70 -14.71
CA GLY A 9 -11.09 38.55 -14.30
C GLY A 9 -9.82 37.80 -13.91
N ASN A 10 -8.72 38.54 -13.71
CA ASN A 10 -7.38 38.00 -13.45
C ASN A 10 -7.33 37.06 -12.24
N LEU A 11 -8.08 37.35 -11.17
CA LEU A 11 -8.13 36.51 -9.98
C LEU A 11 -8.70 35.12 -10.28
N ILE A 12 -9.86 35.05 -10.94
CA ILE A 12 -10.53 33.78 -11.27
C ILE A 12 -9.70 32.98 -12.27
N THR A 13 -9.14 33.65 -13.27
CA THR A 13 -8.25 33.02 -14.25
C THR A 13 -6.98 32.46 -13.57
N GLY A 14 -6.44 33.18 -12.57
CA GLY A 14 -5.30 32.74 -11.76
C GLY A 14 -5.63 31.50 -10.92
N LEU A 15 -6.76 31.50 -10.21
CA LEU A 15 -7.21 30.36 -9.40
C LEU A 15 -7.50 29.12 -10.27
N TYR A 16 -8.12 29.31 -11.44
CA TYR A 16 -8.37 28.22 -12.38
C TYR A 16 -7.07 27.66 -12.98
N SER A 17 -6.11 28.53 -13.30
CA SER A 17 -4.79 28.11 -13.81
C SER A 17 -3.98 27.38 -12.75
N PHE A 18 -4.02 27.85 -11.51
CA PHE A 18 -3.40 27.17 -10.38
C PHE A 18 -4.09 25.83 -10.09
N GLY A 19 -5.43 25.76 -10.14
CA GLY A 19 -6.18 24.53 -10.01
C GLY A 19 -5.88 23.51 -11.12
N LEU A 20 -5.69 23.96 -12.36
CA LEU A 20 -5.25 23.09 -13.45
C LEU A 20 -3.78 22.69 -13.36
N LEU A 21 -2.90 23.58 -12.91
CA LEU A 21 -1.50 23.25 -12.62
C LEU A 21 -1.45 22.16 -11.54
N LEU A 22 -2.17 22.36 -10.43
CA LEU A 22 -2.34 21.36 -9.41
C LEU A 22 -2.97 20.09 -10.00
N GLY A 23 -4.04 20.17 -10.78
CA GLY A 23 -4.65 19.01 -11.44
C GLY A 23 -3.78 18.28 -12.48
N THR A 24 -2.75 18.94 -13.03
CA THR A 24 -1.74 18.30 -13.89
C THR A 24 -0.59 17.69 -13.09
N VAL A 25 -0.32 18.21 -11.89
CA VAL A 25 0.60 17.58 -10.92
C VAL A 25 -0.12 16.43 -10.18
N TYR A 26 -1.44 16.55 -9.99
CA TYR A 26 -2.38 15.60 -9.43
C TYR A 26 -3.21 14.97 -10.55
N SER A 27 -2.55 14.24 -11.45
CA SER A 27 -3.25 13.43 -12.44
C SER A 27 -4.27 12.51 -11.74
N VAL A 28 -5.43 12.28 -12.34
CA VAL A 28 -6.45 11.31 -11.88
C VAL A 28 -5.93 9.85 -11.79
N PRO A 29 -5.03 9.36 -12.66
CA PRO A 29 -4.46 8.01 -12.52
C PRO A 29 -3.76 7.69 -11.16
N PRO A 30 -3.03 8.62 -10.54
CA PRO A 30 -2.56 8.48 -9.16
C PRO A 30 -3.68 8.21 -8.14
N LEU A 31 -4.81 8.93 -8.20
CA LEU A 31 -5.79 8.86 -7.11
C LEU A 31 -6.53 7.52 -7.09
N SER A 32 -6.96 7.01 -8.24
CA SER A 32 -7.64 5.70 -8.31
C SER A 32 -6.68 4.57 -7.95
N PHE A 33 -5.45 4.60 -8.47
CA PHE A 33 -4.40 3.66 -8.10
C PHE A 33 -4.13 3.70 -6.59
N ILE A 34 -3.78 4.85 -6.03
CA ILE A 34 -3.44 5.02 -4.60
C ILE A 34 -4.62 4.58 -3.74
N THR A 35 -5.86 4.96 -4.08
CA THR A 35 -7.04 4.57 -3.30
C THR A 35 -7.22 3.06 -3.27
N SER A 36 -7.18 2.39 -4.42
CA SER A 36 -7.30 0.93 -4.50
C SER A 36 -6.14 0.22 -3.79
N PHE A 37 -4.92 0.69 -4.00
CA PHE A 37 -3.71 0.14 -3.43
C PHE A 37 -3.67 0.25 -1.89
N VAL A 38 -3.96 1.45 -1.37
CA VAL A 38 -4.05 1.71 0.08
C VAL A 38 -5.21 0.95 0.71
N THR A 39 -6.33 0.79 0.00
CA THR A 39 -7.47 -0.02 0.49
C THR A 39 -7.07 -1.49 0.70
N LEU A 40 -6.35 -2.09 -0.25
CA LEU A 40 -5.83 -3.45 -0.07
C LEU A 40 -4.83 -3.55 1.09
N PHE A 41 -3.97 -2.54 1.24
CA PHE A 41 -3.09 -2.45 2.40
C PHE A 41 -3.86 -2.35 3.73
N ALA A 42 -4.93 -1.56 3.77
CA ALA A 42 -5.78 -1.43 4.95
C ALA A 42 -6.47 -2.75 5.30
N VAL A 43 -6.92 -3.53 4.31
CA VAL A 43 -7.43 -4.89 4.51
C VAL A 43 -6.34 -5.79 5.13
N VAL A 44 -5.12 -5.74 4.60
CA VAL A 44 -3.99 -6.51 5.15
C VAL A 44 -3.69 -6.14 6.60
N ILE A 45 -3.65 -4.86 6.92
CA ILE A 45 -3.45 -4.38 8.29
C ILE A 45 -4.61 -4.87 9.18
N ALA A 46 -5.85 -4.76 8.71
CA ALA A 46 -7.02 -5.18 9.47
C ALA A 46 -7.02 -6.68 9.79
N VAL A 47 -6.63 -7.55 8.85
CA VAL A 47 -6.57 -9.00 9.09
C VAL A 47 -5.34 -9.43 9.90
N THR A 48 -4.26 -8.64 9.88
CA THR A 48 -3.02 -8.94 10.60
C THR A 48 -2.94 -8.33 11.99
N LYS A 49 -3.82 -7.37 12.33
CA LYS A 49 -3.76 -6.62 13.60
C LYS A 49 -3.81 -7.50 14.85
N ASP A 50 -4.57 -8.61 14.80
CA ASP A 50 -4.77 -9.51 15.94
C ASP A 50 -3.73 -10.64 15.97
N LEU A 51 -2.83 -10.74 14.97
CA LEU A 51 -1.80 -11.79 14.94
C LEU A 51 -0.92 -11.83 16.21
N PRO A 52 -0.43 -10.69 16.74
CA PRO A 52 0.38 -10.69 17.95
C PRO A 52 -0.37 -11.14 19.21
N ASP A 53 -1.70 -11.07 19.19
CA ASP A 53 -2.57 -11.30 20.34
C ASP A 53 -3.21 -12.71 20.36
N VAL A 54 -3.00 -13.51 19.30
CA VAL A 54 -3.63 -14.84 19.12
C VAL A 54 -3.47 -15.76 20.34
N GLU A 55 -2.29 -15.80 20.96
CA GLU A 55 -2.05 -16.63 22.15
C GLU A 55 -2.92 -16.20 23.33
N GLY A 56 -3.00 -14.89 23.58
CA GLY A 56 -3.81 -14.31 24.65
C GLY A 56 -5.30 -14.45 24.39
N ASP A 57 -5.73 -14.18 23.17
CA ASP A 57 -7.13 -14.32 22.76
C ASP A 57 -7.61 -15.78 22.89
N SER A 58 -6.79 -16.72 22.42
CA SER A 58 -7.12 -18.16 22.50
C SER A 58 -7.22 -18.64 23.95
N ALA A 59 -6.32 -18.18 24.83
CA ALA A 59 -6.36 -18.51 26.25
C ALA A 59 -7.62 -17.98 26.96
N ASN A 60 -8.18 -16.88 26.46
CA ASN A 60 -9.39 -16.25 27.01
C ASN A 60 -10.68 -16.60 26.24
N ASN A 61 -10.64 -17.60 25.34
CA ASN A 61 -11.77 -18.01 24.50
C ASN A 61 -12.33 -16.88 23.60
N ILE A 62 -11.49 -15.92 23.22
CA ILE A 62 -11.84 -14.83 22.30
C ILE A 62 -11.66 -15.29 20.86
N GLN A 63 -12.72 -15.23 20.07
CA GLN A 63 -12.68 -15.60 18.66
C GLN A 63 -12.40 -14.39 17.78
N THR A 64 -11.25 -14.40 17.12
CA THR A 64 -10.86 -13.45 16.08
C THR A 64 -10.65 -14.21 14.77
N PHE A 65 -10.46 -13.48 13.67
CA PHE A 65 -10.12 -14.11 12.40
C PHE A 65 -8.81 -14.93 12.51
N ALA A 66 -7.83 -14.38 13.24
CA ALA A 66 -6.52 -15.01 13.45
C ALA A 66 -6.58 -16.25 14.35
N THR A 67 -7.38 -16.23 15.42
CA THR A 67 -7.54 -17.44 16.28
C THR A 67 -8.30 -18.57 15.57
N ARG A 68 -9.20 -18.24 14.64
CA ARG A 68 -9.93 -19.24 13.85
C ARG A 68 -9.13 -19.84 12.70
N MET A 69 -8.39 -19.02 11.95
CA MET A 69 -7.69 -19.45 10.74
C MET A 69 -6.24 -19.90 10.99
N GLY A 70 -5.67 -19.48 12.12
CA GLY A 70 -4.29 -19.75 12.52
C GLY A 70 -3.29 -18.73 11.99
N VAL A 71 -2.26 -18.46 12.81
CA VAL A 71 -1.23 -17.45 12.59
C VAL A 71 -0.54 -17.60 11.23
N LYS A 72 -0.11 -18.81 10.88
CA LYS A 72 0.59 -19.09 9.61
C LYS A 72 -0.28 -18.78 8.40
N THR A 73 -1.52 -19.27 8.40
CA THR A 73 -2.48 -19.09 7.29
C THR A 73 -2.76 -17.61 7.06
N VAL A 74 -3.07 -16.86 8.12
CA VAL A 74 -3.38 -15.43 8.02
C VAL A 74 -2.15 -14.63 7.58
N SER A 75 -0.97 -14.93 8.13
CA SER A 75 0.27 -14.27 7.72
C SER A 75 0.58 -14.49 6.24
N LEU A 76 0.49 -15.73 5.74
CA LEU A 76 0.76 -16.04 4.34
C LEU A 76 -0.32 -15.48 3.40
N GLY A 77 -1.59 -15.46 3.82
CA GLY A 77 -2.66 -14.81 3.07
C GLY A 77 -2.41 -13.30 2.92
N ALA A 78 -2.03 -12.63 4.01
CA ALA A 78 -1.66 -11.22 4.00
C ALA A 78 -0.46 -10.93 3.08
N VAL A 79 0.62 -11.72 3.18
CA VAL A 79 1.79 -11.62 2.30
C VAL A 79 1.40 -11.80 0.84
N SER A 80 0.55 -12.79 0.54
CA SER A 80 0.09 -13.07 -0.82
C SER A 80 -0.68 -11.91 -1.41
N LEU A 81 -1.57 -11.29 -0.63
CA LEU A 81 -2.31 -10.09 -1.04
C LEU A 81 -1.38 -8.91 -1.30
N LEU A 82 -0.40 -8.67 -0.43
CA LEU A 82 0.58 -7.59 -0.64
C LEU A 82 1.44 -7.82 -1.88
N LEU A 83 1.95 -9.04 -2.09
CA LEU A 83 2.73 -9.37 -3.28
C LEU A 83 1.91 -9.24 -4.56
N ALA A 84 0.63 -9.64 -4.55
CA ALA A 84 -0.27 -9.42 -5.68
C ALA A 84 -0.48 -7.93 -5.95
N ASN A 85 -0.68 -7.13 -4.89
CA ASN A 85 -0.83 -5.68 -5.00
C ASN A 85 0.43 -5.02 -5.61
N TYR A 86 1.63 -5.44 -5.19
CA TYR A 86 2.90 -5.02 -5.79
C TYR A 86 3.05 -5.47 -7.24
N GLY A 87 2.63 -6.70 -7.56
CA GLY A 87 2.64 -7.20 -8.94
C GLY A 87 1.77 -6.35 -9.87
N VAL A 88 0.59 -5.93 -9.41
CA VAL A 88 -0.28 -5.01 -10.15
C VAL A 88 0.39 -3.65 -10.35
N ALA A 89 0.99 -3.08 -9.30
CA ALA A 89 1.71 -1.80 -9.41
C ALA A 89 2.86 -1.87 -10.43
N MET A 90 3.66 -2.94 -10.38
CA MET A 90 4.74 -3.18 -11.34
C MET A 90 4.20 -3.35 -12.76
N TRP A 91 3.09 -4.06 -12.95
CA TRP A 91 2.47 -4.22 -14.27
C TRP A 91 1.94 -2.89 -14.83
N MET A 92 1.31 -2.07 -13.98
CA MET A 92 0.84 -0.72 -14.35
C MET A 92 2.01 0.21 -14.71
N ALA A 93 3.16 0.08 -14.06
CA ALA A 93 4.37 0.84 -14.39
C ALA A 93 4.85 0.63 -15.84
N LEU A 94 4.53 -0.52 -16.43
CA LEU A 94 4.89 -0.89 -17.79
C LEU A 94 3.88 -0.40 -18.83
N GLN A 95 2.82 0.32 -18.42
CA GLN A 95 1.79 0.86 -19.32
C GLN A 95 2.08 2.34 -19.60
N PRO A 96 2.64 2.71 -20.77
CA PRO A 96 3.09 4.09 -21.02
C PRO A 96 1.96 5.13 -20.96
N HIS A 97 0.73 4.72 -21.28
CA HIS A 97 -0.44 5.58 -21.29
C HIS A 97 -0.92 6.01 -19.89
N LEU A 98 -0.45 5.34 -18.81
CA LEU A 98 -0.81 5.70 -17.44
C LEU A 98 0.07 6.80 -16.84
N GLY A 99 1.24 7.08 -17.45
CA GLY A 99 2.06 8.24 -17.11
C GLY A 99 2.82 8.17 -15.77
N PHE A 100 2.96 6.98 -15.16
CA PHE A 100 3.74 6.79 -13.93
C PHE A 100 5.25 6.97 -14.17
N ASN A 101 5.97 7.39 -13.14
CA ASN A 101 7.42 7.29 -13.07
C ASN A 101 7.84 5.81 -12.98
N THR A 102 8.15 5.21 -14.14
CA THR A 102 8.46 3.78 -14.25
C THR A 102 9.59 3.34 -13.32
N LEU A 103 10.62 4.16 -13.09
CA LEU A 103 11.74 3.78 -12.22
C LEU A 103 11.27 3.57 -10.78
N LEU A 104 10.50 4.51 -10.23
CA LEU A 104 9.99 4.41 -8.86
C LEU A 104 8.83 3.41 -8.77
N MET A 105 7.87 3.47 -9.69
CA MET A 105 6.71 2.59 -9.71
C MET A 105 7.11 1.12 -9.91
N PHE A 106 8.03 0.80 -10.83
CA PHE A 106 8.47 -0.58 -10.98
C PHE A 106 9.56 -0.94 -9.96
N GLY A 107 10.62 -0.14 -9.88
CA GLY A 107 11.81 -0.45 -9.08
C GLY A 107 11.54 -0.39 -7.58
N GLY A 108 10.79 0.61 -7.11
CA GLY A 108 10.41 0.77 -5.70
C GLY A 108 9.54 -0.40 -5.22
N HIS A 109 8.45 -0.69 -5.93
CA HIS A 109 7.57 -1.82 -5.58
C HIS A 109 8.28 -3.17 -5.71
N ALA A 110 9.16 -3.36 -6.71
CA ALA A 110 9.98 -4.58 -6.81
C ALA A 110 10.92 -4.75 -5.60
N ALA A 111 11.57 -3.68 -5.14
CA ALA A 111 12.43 -3.71 -3.97
C ALA A 111 11.63 -4.03 -2.69
N LEU A 112 10.45 -3.42 -2.51
CA LEU A 112 9.57 -3.69 -1.38
C LEU A 112 8.99 -5.11 -1.43
N ALA A 113 8.66 -5.64 -2.61
CA ALA A 113 8.22 -7.03 -2.79
C ALA A 113 9.33 -8.03 -2.41
N LEU A 114 10.57 -7.79 -2.84
CA LEU A 114 11.72 -8.61 -2.45
C LEU A 114 11.98 -8.55 -0.95
N LEU A 115 11.89 -7.36 -0.35
CA LEU A 115 12.02 -7.18 1.10
C LEU A 115 10.91 -7.92 1.86
N LEU A 116 9.67 -7.85 1.38
CA LEU A 116 8.54 -8.58 1.95
C LEU A 116 8.75 -10.10 1.84
N ALA A 117 9.23 -10.61 0.71
CA ALA A 117 9.56 -12.02 0.54
C ALA A 117 10.65 -12.46 1.53
N TYR A 118 11.71 -11.66 1.69
CA TYR A 118 12.76 -11.90 2.68
C TYR A 118 12.22 -11.90 4.11
N ARG A 119 11.38 -10.93 4.48
CA ARG A 119 10.74 -10.86 5.80
C ARG A 119 9.83 -12.05 6.07
N THR A 120 9.13 -12.53 5.05
CA THR A 120 8.28 -13.73 5.11
C THR A 120 9.12 -14.98 5.34
N ALA A 121 10.23 -15.14 4.62
CA ALA A 121 11.14 -16.26 4.82
C ALA A 121 11.72 -16.28 6.25
N ARG A 122 12.06 -15.11 6.80
CA ARG A 122 12.50 -14.99 8.21
C ARG A 122 11.40 -15.34 9.20
N LEU A 123 10.15 -14.98 8.91
CA LEU A 123 9.01 -15.33 9.76
C LEU A 123 8.79 -16.85 9.81
N ASP A 124 8.82 -17.53 8.67
CA ASP A 124 8.68 -19.00 8.62
C ASP A 124 9.88 -19.72 9.28
N ALA A 125 11.10 -19.21 9.07
CA ALA A 125 12.30 -19.72 9.74
C ALA A 125 12.20 -19.61 11.26
N ALA A 126 11.60 -18.53 11.78
CA ALA A 126 11.33 -18.33 13.20
C ALA A 126 10.11 -19.10 13.73
N LYS A 127 9.52 -19.98 12.91
CA LYS A 127 8.36 -20.83 13.25
C LYS A 127 7.17 -20.04 13.79
N TYR A 128 6.98 -18.81 13.28
CA TYR A 128 5.88 -17.93 13.67
C TYR A 128 5.79 -17.70 15.20
N SER A 129 6.93 -17.64 15.89
CA SER A 129 6.96 -17.30 17.31
C SER A 129 6.32 -15.93 17.58
N ARG A 130 5.81 -15.72 18.80
CA ARG A 130 5.16 -14.46 19.21
C ARG A 130 6.01 -13.22 18.88
N ASP A 131 7.30 -13.25 19.21
CA ASP A 131 8.21 -12.14 18.94
C ASP A 131 8.43 -11.92 17.43
N ALA A 132 8.51 -13.00 16.66
CA ALA A 132 8.64 -12.91 15.20
C ALA A 132 7.38 -12.33 14.55
N ILE A 133 6.19 -12.69 15.05
CA ILE A 133 4.91 -12.16 14.59
C ILE A 133 4.76 -10.68 14.94
N LEU A 134 5.11 -10.29 16.16
CA LEU A 134 5.07 -8.90 16.59
C LEU A 134 6.05 -8.05 15.76
N GLY A 135 7.23 -8.60 15.44
CA GLY A 135 8.16 -8.01 14.49
C GLY A 135 7.58 -7.88 13.09
N PHE A 136 6.99 -8.96 12.55
CA PHE A 136 6.36 -8.97 11.22
C PHE A 136 5.24 -7.93 11.11
N TYR A 137 4.34 -7.86 12.09
CA TYR A 137 3.26 -6.88 12.13
C TYR A 137 3.78 -5.43 12.07
N ARG A 138 4.83 -5.10 12.83
CA ARG A 138 5.49 -3.78 12.75
C ARG A 138 6.11 -3.53 11.37
N TRP A 139 6.64 -4.57 10.72
CA TRP A 139 7.18 -4.47 9.37
C TRP A 139 6.11 -4.21 8.31
N VAL A 140 4.90 -4.74 8.46
CA VAL A 140 3.75 -4.40 7.57
C VAL A 140 3.45 -2.90 7.63
N TRP A 141 3.44 -2.30 8.82
CA TRP A 141 3.30 -0.85 8.97
C TRP A 141 4.47 -0.07 8.37
N THR A 142 5.69 -0.59 8.50
CA THR A 142 6.87 0.04 7.88
C THR A 142 6.74 0.07 6.36
N LEU A 143 6.31 -1.05 5.74
CA LEU A 143 6.02 -1.08 4.30
C LEU A 143 4.97 -0.02 3.94
N PHE A 144 3.86 0.04 4.67
CA PHE A 144 2.81 1.04 4.46
C PHE A 144 3.35 2.47 4.48
N TYR A 145 4.22 2.83 5.43
CA TYR A 145 4.83 4.16 5.47
C TYR A 145 5.79 4.41 4.30
N CYS A 146 6.53 3.40 3.84
CA CYS A 146 7.35 3.51 2.64
C CYS A 146 6.50 3.82 1.40
N GLU A 147 5.32 3.22 1.26
CA GLU A 147 4.39 3.53 0.16
C GLU A 147 3.97 5.00 0.18
N TYR A 148 3.57 5.51 1.36
CA TYR A 148 3.18 6.92 1.52
C TYR A 148 4.31 7.90 1.20
N ALA A 149 5.55 7.54 1.52
CA ALA A 149 6.71 8.34 1.16
C ALA A 149 6.97 8.32 -0.36
N MET A 150 6.63 7.23 -1.04
CA MET A 150 6.84 7.05 -2.48
C MET A 150 5.72 7.68 -3.33
N PHE A 151 4.47 7.70 -2.85
CA PHE A 151 3.30 8.16 -3.62
C PHE A 151 3.40 9.54 -4.29
N PRO A 152 4.03 10.57 -3.71
CA PRO A 152 4.17 11.87 -4.36
C PRO A 152 5.09 11.86 -5.61
N PHE A 153 5.85 10.78 -5.82
CA PHE A 153 6.91 10.70 -6.83
C PHE A 153 6.68 9.62 -7.89
N ILE A 154 5.63 8.80 -7.75
CA ILE A 154 5.25 7.75 -8.71
C ILE A 154 4.35 8.27 -9.82
#